data_AF-A0AAC8XK86-F1
#
_entry.id   AF-A0AAC8XK86-F1
#
_cell.length_a   1.000
_cell.length_b   1.000
_cell.length_c   1.000
_cell.angle_alpha   90.00
_cell.angle_beta   90.00
_cell.angle_gamma   90.00
#
_symmetry.space_group_name_H-M   'P 1'
#
loop_
_entity.id
_entity.type
_entity.pdbx_description
1 polymer ?
#
loop_
_entity_poly.entity_id
_entity_poly.type
_entity_poly.pdbx_seq_one_letter_code
_entity_poly.pdbx_strand_id
1 'polypeptide(L)'
;MSRPNFSSYTIEELLDCKQNIDKERWPERYQEILDVLASRVEDPTNKAEHDELIFTSFCEELRDDLTITIDDNLWPIITFFSKRLRRSVPSTFLDEVCPICAGELNITQRLGSWNIACEKCDMSYSIRERRAYF
;
A
#
# COMPACT_ATOMS: atom_id res chain seq x y z
N MET A 1 9.47 -33.39 2.67
CA MET A 1 9.17 -32.14 1.93
C MET A 1 10.43 -31.29 1.93
N SER A 2 10.88 -30.81 0.78
CA SER A 2 12.01 -29.88 0.70
C SER A 2 11.65 -28.57 1.40
N ARG A 3 12.53 -28.06 2.26
CA ARG A 3 12.37 -26.75 2.87
C ARG A 3 12.52 -25.69 1.76
N PRO A 4 11.65 -24.67 1.69
CA PRO A 4 11.85 -23.56 0.76
C PRO A 4 13.19 -22.88 1.07
N ASN A 5 13.89 -22.43 0.02
CA ASN A 5 15.12 -21.68 0.16
C ASN A 5 14.82 -20.18 -0.06
N PHE A 6 14.52 -19.45 1.00
CA PHE A 6 14.16 -18.04 0.91
C PHE A 6 15.29 -17.15 0.38
N SER A 7 16.55 -17.61 0.46
CA SER A 7 17.68 -16.86 -0.06
C SER A 7 17.65 -16.68 -1.58
N SER A 8 16.92 -17.53 -2.32
CA SER A 8 16.80 -17.45 -3.78
C SER A 8 15.57 -16.65 -4.26
N TYR A 9 14.72 -16.19 -3.35
CA TYR A 9 13.47 -15.51 -3.70
C TYR A 9 13.79 -14.06 -4.12
N THR A 10 12.88 -13.35 -4.75
CA THR A 10 12.95 -11.89 -4.97
C THR A 10 12.45 -11.12 -3.73
N ILE A 11 12.57 -9.79 -3.69
CA ILE A 11 12.03 -8.99 -2.59
C ILE A 11 10.50 -9.10 -2.54
N GLU A 12 9.85 -9.00 -3.70
CA GLU A 12 8.41 -9.16 -3.85
C GLU A 12 7.92 -10.52 -3.33
N GLU A 13 8.56 -11.62 -3.74
CA GLU A 13 8.20 -12.97 -3.28
C GLU A 13 8.38 -13.14 -1.76
N LEU A 14 9.40 -12.50 -1.18
CA LEU A 14 9.60 -12.52 0.27
C LEU A 14 8.53 -11.72 1.02
N LEU A 15 8.11 -10.58 0.48
CA LEU A 15 7.01 -9.78 1.04
C LEU A 15 5.68 -10.53 0.97
N ASP A 16 5.38 -11.18 -0.16
CA ASP A 16 4.20 -12.03 -0.31
C ASP A 16 4.21 -13.19 0.69
N CYS A 17 5.35 -13.89 0.81
CA CYS A 17 5.51 -14.95 1.81
C CYS A 17 5.33 -14.43 3.24
N LYS A 18 5.88 -13.26 3.57
CA LYS A 18 5.74 -12.64 4.89
C LYS A 18 4.28 -12.34 5.23
N GLN A 19 3.48 -11.93 4.25
CA GLN A 19 2.05 -11.61 4.43
C GLN A 19 1.20 -12.87 4.58
N ASN A 20 1.48 -13.91 3.80
CA ASN A 20 0.64 -15.10 3.69
C ASN A 20 1.05 -16.29 4.55
N ILE A 21 2.24 -16.26 5.19
CA ILE A 21 2.69 -17.37 6.01
C ILE A 21 1.91 -17.49 7.33
N ASP A 22 1.50 -18.71 7.65
CA ASP A 22 0.94 -19.06 8.94
C ASP A 22 2.02 -19.02 10.02
N LYS A 23 2.04 -17.92 10.78
CA LYS A 23 3.07 -17.61 11.79
C LYS A 23 2.96 -18.52 13.02
N GLU A 24 1.77 -19.03 13.32
CA GLU A 24 1.55 -19.93 14.46
C GLU A 24 2.09 -21.32 14.13
N ARG A 25 1.87 -21.76 12.88
CA ARG A 25 2.31 -23.07 12.42
C ARG A 25 3.78 -23.11 12.01
N TRP A 26 4.33 -22.00 11.50
CA TRP A 26 5.69 -21.95 10.95
C TRP A 26 6.50 -20.72 11.41
N PRO A 27 6.68 -20.50 12.72
CA PRO A 27 7.36 -19.33 13.25
C PRO A 27 8.83 -19.22 12.78
N GLU A 28 9.54 -20.35 12.68
CA GLU A 28 10.94 -20.36 12.22
C GLU A 28 11.09 -19.89 10.76
N ARG A 29 10.12 -20.22 9.90
CA ARG A 29 10.15 -19.80 8.49
C ARG A 29 9.82 -18.31 8.36
N TYR A 30 8.89 -17.81 9.18
CA TYR A 30 8.61 -16.39 9.24
C TYR A 30 9.86 -15.61 9.66
N GLN A 31 10.58 -16.08 10.69
CA GLN A 31 11.84 -15.46 11.09
C GLN A 31 12.90 -15.50 9.99
N GLU A 32 13.05 -16.63 9.30
CA GLU A 32 14.00 -16.76 8.18
C GLU A 32 13.71 -15.75 7.05
N ILE A 33 12.42 -15.53 6.71
CA ILE A 33 12.02 -14.51 5.73
C ILE A 33 12.41 -13.11 6.22
N LEU A 34 12.18 -12.79 7.50
CA LEU A 34 12.55 -11.49 8.07
C LEU A 34 14.07 -11.27 8.03
N ASP A 35 14.86 -12.29 8.36
CA ASP A 35 16.32 -12.20 8.37
C ASP A 35 16.87 -11.98 6.95
N VAL A 36 16.33 -12.70 5.95
CA VAL A 36 16.71 -12.53 4.54
C VAL A 36 16.32 -11.13 4.05
N LEU A 37 15.11 -10.66 4.37
CA LEU A 37 14.69 -9.30 4.03
C LEU A 37 15.60 -8.25 4.66
N ALA A 38 15.89 -8.38 5.96
CA ALA A 38 16.76 -7.46 6.69
C ALA A 38 18.16 -7.39 6.07
N SER A 39 18.73 -8.55 5.73
CA SER A 39 20.04 -8.62 5.07
C SER A 39 20.03 -7.95 3.68
N ARG A 40 18.94 -8.08 2.93
CA ARG A 40 18.87 -7.52 1.57
C ARG A 40 18.70 -6.02 1.55
N VAL A 41 17.91 -5.46 2.47
CA VAL A 41 17.70 -4.00 2.55
C VAL A 41 18.90 -3.24 3.10
N GLU A 42 19.99 -3.93 3.46
CA GLU A 42 21.29 -3.29 3.67
C GLU A 42 21.86 -2.71 2.36
N ASP A 43 21.56 -3.35 1.22
CA ASP A 43 21.89 -2.80 -0.10
C ASP A 43 20.89 -1.66 -0.43
N PRO A 44 21.37 -0.43 -0.71
CA PRO A 44 20.51 0.70 -1.04
C PRO A 44 19.56 0.45 -2.22
N THR A 45 19.97 -0.35 -3.21
CA THR A 45 19.18 -0.66 -4.40
C THR A 45 17.98 -1.52 -4.03
N ASN A 46 18.24 -2.60 -3.29
CA ASN A 46 17.21 -3.50 -2.77
C ASN A 46 16.29 -2.78 -1.78
N LYS A 47 16.84 -1.86 -0.98
CA LYS A 47 16.04 -1.03 -0.07
C LYS A 47 15.06 -0.15 -0.82
N ALA A 48 15.49 0.50 -1.90
CA ALA A 48 14.61 1.33 -2.72
C ALA A 48 13.48 0.50 -3.34
N GLU A 49 13.79 -0.68 -3.90
CA GLU A 49 12.78 -1.61 -4.44
C GLU A 49 11.81 -2.09 -3.34
N HIS A 50 12.32 -2.48 -2.18
CA HIS A 50 11.51 -2.86 -1.02
C HIS A 50 10.54 -1.74 -0.61
N ASP A 51 11.05 -0.53 -0.43
CA ASP A 51 10.26 0.62 0.00
C ASP A 51 9.21 0.98 -1.06
N GLU A 52 9.54 0.87 -2.36
CA GLU A 52 8.59 1.06 -3.46
C GLU A 52 7.45 0.04 -3.46
N LEU A 53 7.77 -1.23 -3.25
CA LEU A 53 6.77 -2.31 -3.15
C LEU A 53 5.84 -2.11 -1.95
N ILE A 54 6.40 -1.78 -0.77
CA ILE A 54 5.62 -1.51 0.44
C ILE A 54 4.68 -0.32 0.24
N PHE A 55 5.19 0.79 -0.31
CA PHE A 55 4.38 1.99 -0.53
C PHE A 55 3.29 1.76 -1.57
N THR A 56 3.60 1.02 -2.64
CA THR A 56 2.63 0.67 -3.68
C THR A 56 1.53 -0.23 -3.14
N SER A 57 1.88 -1.30 -2.41
CA SER A 57 0.91 -2.21 -1.80
C SER A 57 -0.05 -1.48 -0.87
N PHE A 58 0.48 -0.58 -0.03
CA PHE A 58 -0.34 0.26 0.84
C PHE A 58 -1.31 1.15 0.05
N CYS A 59 -0.85 1.81 -1.01
CA CYS A 59 -1.73 2.65 -1.84
C CYS A 59 -2.79 1.83 -2.59
N GLU A 60 -2.48 0.58 -2.92
CA GLU A 60 -3.39 -0.38 -3.54
C GLU A 60 -4.49 -0.84 -2.56
N GLU A 61 -4.14 -1.14 -1.30
CA GLU A 61 -5.11 -1.42 -0.24
C GLU A 61 -6.04 -0.22 -0.01
N LEU A 62 -5.49 0.99 0.06
CA LEU A 62 -6.29 2.21 0.18
C LEU A 62 -7.23 2.44 -1.02
N ARG A 63 -6.81 2.04 -2.23
CA ARG A 63 -7.67 2.12 -3.42
C ARG A 63 -8.86 1.17 -3.31
N ASP A 64 -8.62 -0.03 -2.79
CA ASP A 64 -9.66 -1.04 -2.64
C ASP A 64 -10.65 -0.62 -1.54
N ASP A 65 -10.18 -0.08 -0.42
CA ASP A 65 -11.03 0.49 0.64
C ASP A 65 -11.82 1.72 0.17
N LEU A 66 -11.22 2.58 -0.67
CA LEU A 66 -11.92 3.69 -1.30
C LEU A 66 -13.06 3.18 -2.19
N THR A 67 -12.85 2.08 -2.90
CA THR A 67 -13.87 1.48 -3.76
C THR A 67 -15.05 0.93 -2.93
N ILE A 68 -14.78 0.29 -1.80
CA ILE A 68 -15.79 -0.27 -0.89
C ILE A 68 -16.62 0.85 -0.24
N THR A 69 -15.97 1.90 0.27
CA THR A 69 -16.66 3.02 0.96
C THR A 69 -17.53 3.89 0.04
N ILE A 70 -17.28 3.87 -1.27
CA ILE A 70 -18.07 4.55 -2.29
C ILE A 70 -19.33 3.73 -2.68
N ASP A 71 -19.34 2.41 -2.52
CA ASP A 71 -20.53 1.60 -2.81
C ASP A 71 -21.60 1.76 -1.71
N ASP A 72 -21.17 1.87 -0.45
CA ASP A 72 -22.08 2.07 0.70
C ASP A 72 -22.63 3.50 0.82
N ASN A 73 -21.92 4.50 0.27
CA ASN A 73 -22.33 5.90 0.30
C ASN A 73 -22.75 6.35 -1.10
N LEU A 74 -23.87 7.06 -1.22
CA LEU A 74 -24.43 7.72 -2.43
C LEU A 74 -23.50 8.76 -3.14
N TRP A 75 -22.17 8.62 -3.04
CA TRP A 75 -21.11 9.50 -3.52
C TRP A 75 -21.15 9.79 -5.03
N PRO A 76 -21.50 8.85 -5.93
CA PRO A 76 -21.62 9.14 -7.36
C PRO A 76 -22.70 10.20 -7.65
N ILE A 77 -23.79 10.20 -6.88
CA ILE A 77 -24.89 11.15 -7.05
C ILE A 77 -24.54 12.49 -6.39
N ILE A 78 -23.90 12.47 -5.22
CA ILE A 78 -23.64 13.70 -4.44
C ILE A 78 -22.49 14.56 -5.03
N THR A 79 -21.46 13.94 -5.62
CA THR A 79 -20.33 14.66 -6.25
C THR A 79 -20.71 15.42 -7.52
N PHE A 80 -21.82 15.04 -8.17
CA PHE A 80 -22.37 15.78 -9.30
C PHE A 80 -22.87 17.16 -8.87
N PHE A 81 -23.52 17.25 -7.70
CA PHE A 81 -24.18 18.48 -7.21
C PHE A 81 -23.32 19.35 -6.28
N SER A 82 -22.21 18.83 -5.75
CA SER A 82 -21.38 19.56 -4.77
C SER A 82 -19.90 19.64 -5.17
N LYS A 83 -19.44 20.86 -5.51
CA LYS A 83 -18.01 21.15 -5.69
C LYS A 83 -17.20 21.02 -4.38
N ARG A 84 -17.87 21.13 -3.22
CA ARG A 84 -17.26 21.05 -1.89
C ARG A 84 -16.93 19.60 -1.51
N LEU A 85 -17.80 18.65 -1.84
CA LEU A 85 -17.61 17.22 -1.58
C LEU A 85 -16.66 16.54 -2.57
N ARG A 86 -16.41 17.14 -3.75
CA ARG A 86 -15.27 16.71 -4.59
C ARG A 86 -13.95 16.87 -3.86
N ARG A 87 -13.80 17.92 -3.05
CA ARG A 87 -12.54 18.28 -2.37
C ARG A 87 -12.37 17.67 -0.99
N SER A 88 -13.38 16.98 -0.45
CA SER A 88 -13.24 16.30 0.84
C SER A 88 -12.45 15.02 0.65
N VAL A 89 -11.37 14.87 1.42
CA VAL A 89 -10.59 13.65 1.53
C VAL A 89 -11.50 12.55 2.09
N PRO A 90 -11.67 11.40 1.40
CA PRO A 90 -12.37 10.24 1.92
C PRO A 90 -11.88 9.84 3.32
N SER A 91 -12.79 9.35 4.16
CA SER A 91 -12.44 8.91 5.52
C SER A 91 -11.40 7.80 5.54
N THR A 92 -11.33 6.99 4.47
CA THR A 92 -10.29 5.97 4.23
C THR A 92 -8.87 6.51 4.30
N PHE A 93 -8.67 7.79 4.05
CA PHE A 93 -7.35 8.42 4.06
C PHE A 93 -7.06 9.19 5.34
N LEU A 94 -8.02 9.26 6.28
CA LEU A 94 -7.82 9.99 7.54
C LEU A 94 -6.92 9.19 8.46
N ASP A 95 -5.98 9.88 9.12
CA ASP A 95 -5.03 9.32 10.10
C ASP A 95 -4.03 8.30 9.55
N GLU A 96 -4.02 8.09 8.24
CA GLU A 96 -3.05 7.23 7.55
C GLU A 96 -1.64 7.87 7.53
N VAL A 97 -0.63 7.03 7.76
CA VAL A 97 0.77 7.43 7.81
C VAL A 97 1.60 6.62 6.82
N CYS A 98 2.77 7.14 6.43
CA CYS A 98 3.65 6.45 5.50
C CYS A 98 4.09 5.09 6.08
N PRO A 99 3.89 3.97 5.35
CA PRO A 99 4.20 2.62 5.86
C PRO A 99 5.70 2.37 6.06
N ILE A 100 6.56 3.21 5.46
CA ILE A 100 8.02 3.09 5.55
C ILE A 100 8.57 3.89 6.74
N CYS A 101 8.13 5.15 6.90
CA CYS A 101 8.75 6.08 7.85
C CYS A 101 7.83 6.59 8.97
N ALA A 102 6.57 6.15 8.99
CA ALA A 102 5.51 6.63 9.87
C ALA A 102 5.30 8.16 9.84
N GLY A 103 5.76 8.82 8.78
CA GLY A 103 5.59 10.25 8.55
C GLY A 103 4.23 10.58 7.95
N GLU A 104 3.88 11.86 7.96
CA GLU A 104 2.64 12.35 7.38
C GLU A 104 2.59 12.11 5.86
N LEU A 105 1.38 11.79 5.38
CA LEU A 105 1.08 11.64 3.96
C LEU A 105 0.40 12.91 3.44
N ASN A 106 0.89 13.39 2.30
CA ASN A 106 0.28 14.49 1.57
C ASN A 106 -0.68 13.92 0.52
N ILE A 107 -1.97 14.10 0.75
CA ILE A 107 -3.04 13.52 -0.08
C ILE A 107 -3.75 14.63 -0.82
N THR A 108 -3.64 14.62 -2.16
CA THR A 108 -4.22 15.67 -3.01
C THR A 108 -5.06 15.07 -4.13
N GLN A 109 -6.22 15.68 -4.39
CA GLN A 109 -7.05 15.28 -5.53
C GLN A 109 -6.69 16.13 -6.76
N ARG A 110 -6.38 15.47 -7.88
CA ARG A 110 -6.16 16.12 -9.18
C ARG A 110 -6.79 15.31 -10.31
N LEU A 111 -7.53 15.96 -11.20
CA LEU A 111 -8.08 15.34 -12.43
C LEU A 111 -8.85 14.02 -12.22
N GLY A 112 -9.52 13.84 -11.08
CA GLY A 112 -10.26 12.61 -10.77
C GLY A 112 -9.38 11.44 -10.29
N SER A 113 -8.12 11.71 -9.93
CA SER A 113 -7.25 10.79 -9.19
C SER A 113 -6.84 11.39 -7.84
N TRP A 114 -6.56 10.52 -6.89
CA TRP A 114 -5.95 10.85 -5.60
C TRP A 114 -4.46 10.59 -5.70
N ASN A 115 -3.65 11.62 -5.47
CA ASN A 115 -2.21 11.48 -5.36
C ASN A 115 -1.84 11.42 -3.87
N ILE A 116 -1.18 10.34 -3.47
CA ILE A 116 -0.64 10.12 -2.13
C ILE A 116 0.87 10.26 -2.24
N ALA A 117 1.45 11.15 -1.45
CA ALA A 117 2.89 11.37 -1.43
C ALA A 117 3.45 11.41 -0.01
N CYS A 118 4.67 10.92 0.16
CA CYS A 118 5.46 11.09 1.37
C CYS A 118 6.74 11.86 1.04
N GLU A 119 6.85 13.10 1.52
CA GLU A 119 8.02 13.96 1.24
C GLU A 119 9.30 13.45 1.91
N LYS A 120 9.19 12.74 3.04
CA LYS A 120 10.34 12.21 3.78
C LYS A 120 11.00 11.02 3.08
N CYS A 121 10.20 10.20 2.39
CA CYS A 121 10.68 9.05 1.61
C CYS A 121 10.84 9.36 0.12
N ASP A 122 10.43 10.56 -0.33
CA ASP A 122 10.34 10.94 -1.74
C ASP A 122 9.51 9.95 -2.59
N MET A 123 8.39 9.50 -2.01
CA MET A 123 7.50 8.52 -2.63
C MET A 123 6.20 9.16 -3.07
N SER A 124 5.67 8.78 -4.23
CA SER A 124 4.34 9.22 -4.66
C SER A 124 3.62 8.15 -5.48
N TYR A 125 2.31 8.08 -5.30
CA TYR A 125 1.44 7.13 -6.00
C TYR A 125 0.12 7.81 -6.39
N SER A 126 -0.40 7.48 -7.57
CA SER A 126 -1.66 8.04 -8.08
C SER A 126 -2.75 6.97 -8.12
N ILE A 127 -3.68 7.04 -7.18
CA ILE A 127 -4.87 6.20 -7.14
C ILE A 127 -5.94 6.77 -8.09
N ARG A 128 -6.45 5.92 -8.99
CA ARG A 128 -7.69 6.16 -9.72
C ARG A 128 -8.75 5.20 -9.22
N GLU A 129 -9.96 5.71 -8.96
CA GLU A 129 -11.11 4.89 -8.62
C GLU A 129 -11.37 3.88 -9.75
N ARG A 130 -11.52 2.59 -9.42
CA ARG A 130 -12.01 1.61 -10.37
C ARG A 130 -13.49 1.91 -10.61
N ARG A 131 -13.83 2.47 -11.76
CA ARG A 131 -15.24 2.57 -12.16
C ARG A 131 -15.77 1.15 -12.32
N ALA A 132 -16.66 0.74 -11.43
CA ALA A 132 -17.49 -0.44 -11.66
C ALA A 132 -18.32 -0.17 -12.92
N TYR A 133 -17.97 -0.82 -14.02
CA TYR A 133 -18.82 -0.85 -15.20
C TYR A 133 -19.98 -1.80 -14.86
N PHE A 134 -21.11 -1.22 -14.44
CA PHE A 134 -22.40 -1.91 -14.41
C PHE A 134 -22.92 -2.12 -15.83
#